data_AF-A0A9X7MVJ2-F1
#
_entry.id   AF-A0A9X7MVJ2-F1
#
_cell.length_a   1.000
_cell.length_b   1.000
_cell.length_c   1.000
_cell.angle_alpha   90.00
_cell.angle_beta   90.00
_cell.angle_gamma   90.00
#
_symmetry.space_group_name_H-M   'P 1'
#
loop_
_entity.id
_entity.type
_entity.pdbx_description
1 polymer ?
#
loop_
_entity_poly.entity_id
_entity_poly.type
_entity_poly.pdbx_seq_one_letter_code
_entity_poly.pdbx_strand_id
1 'polypeptide(L)'
;MTDKHPFKVIDGTPPPDTPKQRVIDRVKASRPSYIVSCHRCGCIEVIETKIGMVIKNGKPSGGTKQLLCAHCFMKGERVVIG
;
A
#
# COMPACT_ATOMS: atom_id res chain seq x y z
N MET A 1 -24.02 12.11 -29.77
CA MET A 1 -23.27 10.88 -29.44
C MET A 1 -21.97 11.34 -28.79
N THR A 2 -21.83 11.16 -27.48
CA THR A 2 -20.60 11.56 -26.77
C THR A 2 -19.52 10.59 -27.21
N ASP A 3 -18.57 11.04 -28.03
CA ASP A 3 -17.38 10.27 -28.41
C ASP A 3 -16.61 9.92 -27.13
N LYS A 4 -16.88 8.72 -26.61
CA LYS A 4 -16.14 8.13 -25.51
C LYS A 4 -14.79 7.72 -26.07
N HIS A 5 -13.83 8.65 -26.07
CA HIS A 5 -12.43 8.28 -26.24
C HIS A 5 -12.10 7.27 -25.13
N PRO A 6 -11.76 6.00 -25.46
CA PRO A 6 -11.40 5.04 -24.45
C PRO A 6 -10.15 5.56 -23.74
N PHE A 7 -10.18 5.61 -22.41
CA PHE A 7 -8.99 5.95 -21.63
C PHE A 7 -7.87 4.98 -22.03
N LYS A 8 -6.83 5.51 -22.69
CA LYS A 8 -5.64 4.75 -23.02
C LYS A 8 -4.71 4.81 -21.81
N VAL A 9 -4.61 3.71 -21.06
CA VAL A 9 -3.60 3.56 -20.02
C VAL A 9 -2.24 3.53 -20.71
N ILE A 10 -1.35 4.45 -20.32
CA ILE A 10 0.04 4.45 -20.75
C ILE A 10 0.82 3.81 -19.61
N ASP A 11 1.32 2.61 -19.83
CA ASP A 11 2.18 1.95 -18.86
C ASP A 11 3.47 2.76 -18.72
N GLY A 12 3.79 3.17 -17.50
CA GLY A 12 5.06 3.83 -17.19
C GLY A 12 6.23 2.89 -17.48
N THR A 13 7.39 3.46 -17.82
CA THR A 13 8.63 2.67 -17.93
C THR A 13 8.91 1.97 -16.60
N PRO A 14 9.14 0.64 -16.58
CA PRO A 14 9.42 -0.07 -15.35
C PRO A 14 10.68 0.51 -14.69
N PRO A 15 10.71 0.56 -13.34
CA PRO A 15 11.91 1.00 -12.65
C PRO A 15 13.12 0.15 -13.04
N PRO A 16 14.34 0.73 -13.10
CA PRO A 16 15.54 -0.02 -13.41
C PRO A 16 15.76 -1.15 -12.40
N ASP A 17 16.19 -2.31 -12.89
CA ASP A 17 16.37 -3.49 -12.06
C ASP A 17 17.62 -3.36 -11.17
N THR A 18 17.40 -2.90 -9.93
CA THR A 18 18.46 -2.75 -8.93
C THR A 18 18.72 -4.07 -8.20
N PRO A 19 19.96 -4.35 -7.75
CA PRO A 19 20.25 -5.54 -6.93
C PRO A 19 19.33 -5.66 -5.71
N LYS A 20 18.97 -4.53 -5.11
CA LYS A 20 18.04 -4.46 -3.98
C LYS A 20 16.63 -4.92 -4.37
N GLN A 21 16.13 -4.49 -5.53
CA GLN A 21 14.81 -4.87 -6.01
C GLN A 21 14.73 -6.37 -6.30
N ARG A 22 15.75 -6.96 -6.92
CA ARG A 22 15.85 -8.42 -7.13
C ARG A 22 15.74 -9.22 -5.83
N VAL A 23 16.40 -8.77 -4.77
CA VAL A 23 16.33 -9.44 -3.46
C VAL A 23 14.93 -9.33 -2.87
N ILE A 24 14.30 -8.15 -2.95
CA ILE A 24 12.93 -7.93 -2.47
C ILE A 24 11.94 -8.83 -3.22
N ASP A 25 12.03 -8.89 -4.54
CA ASP A 25 11.11 -9.67 -5.38
C ASP A 25 11.27 -11.17 -5.13
N ARG A 26 12.50 -11.65 -4.97
CA ARG A 26 12.78 -13.05 -4.57
C ARG A 26 12.15 -13.38 -3.22
N VAL A 27 12.32 -12.52 -2.22
CA VAL A 27 11.76 -12.73 -0.87
C VAL A 27 10.23 -12.63 -0.89
N LYS A 28 9.65 -11.76 -1.73
CA LYS A 28 8.19 -11.68 -1.91
C LYS A 28 7.65 -12.95 -2.57
N ALA A 29 8.32 -13.47 -3.58
CA ALA A 29 7.92 -14.69 -4.29
C ALA A 29 7.97 -15.96 -3.42
N SER A 30 8.88 -16.01 -2.42
CA SER A 30 8.97 -17.15 -1.51
C SER A 30 7.93 -17.14 -0.38
N ARG A 31 7.11 -16.09 -0.26
CA ARG A 31 6.15 -15.96 0.83
C ARG A 31 4.83 -16.66 0.49
N PRO A 32 4.17 -17.30 1.48
CA PRO A 32 2.80 -17.75 1.33
C PRO A 32 1.86 -16.61 0.94
N SER A 33 0.93 -16.88 0.02
CA SER A 33 0.01 -15.88 -0.55
C SER A 33 -0.96 -15.26 0.47
N TYR A 34 -1.19 -15.92 1.61
CA TYR A 34 -2.05 -15.42 2.68
C TYR A 34 -1.36 -14.43 3.63
N ILE A 35 -0.04 -14.20 3.48
CA ILE A 35 0.68 -13.20 4.28
C ILE A 35 0.54 -11.83 3.61
N VAL A 36 -0.07 -10.89 4.33
CA VAL A 36 -0.13 -9.48 3.91
C VAL A 36 1.28 -8.93 3.83
N SER A 37 1.66 -8.40 2.67
CA SER A 37 2.96 -7.76 2.48
C SER A 37 2.83 -6.49 1.64
N CYS A 38 3.67 -5.50 1.96
CA CYS A 38 3.69 -4.24 1.23
C CYS A 38 4.14 -4.47 -0.22
N HIS A 39 3.32 -4.05 -1.19
CA HIS A 39 3.64 -4.16 -2.61
C HIS A 39 4.91 -3.39 -3.00
N ARG A 40 5.22 -2.30 -2.28
CA ARG A 40 6.36 -1.42 -2.53
C ARG A 40 7.67 -1.92 -1.94
N CYS A 41 7.72 -2.20 -0.64
CA CYS A 41 8.98 -2.49 0.06
C CYS A 41 9.11 -3.95 0.54
N GLY A 42 8.04 -4.75 0.45
CA GLY A 42 8.02 -6.12 0.91
C GLY A 42 8.04 -6.29 2.44
N CYS A 43 7.80 -5.26 3.24
CA CYS A 43 7.61 -5.40 4.69
C CYS A 43 6.30 -6.16 4.98
N ILE A 44 6.29 -6.95 6.05
CA ILE A 44 5.13 -7.75 6.52
C ILE A 44 4.47 -7.16 7.77
N GLU A 45 5.10 -6.15 8.37
CA GLU A 45 4.55 -5.43 9.50
C GLU A 45 3.60 -4.33 9.01
N VAL A 46 2.41 -4.32 9.57
CA VAL A 46 1.32 -3.42 9.17
C VAL A 46 0.77 -2.65 10.36
N ILE A 47 0.34 -1.42 10.12
CA ILE A 47 -0.37 -0.58 11.08
C ILE A 47 -1.83 -0.49 10.64
N GLU A 48 -2.78 -0.92 11.47
CA GLU A 48 -4.20 -0.64 11.23
C GLU A 48 -4.51 0.80 11.69
N THR A 49 -4.83 1.67 10.74
CA THR A 49 -5.23 3.05 11.01
C THR A 49 -6.74 3.23 10.82
N LYS A 50 -7.33 4.14 11.58
CA LYS A 50 -8.71 4.61 11.38
C LYS A 50 -8.68 6.07 10.95
N ILE A 51 -9.20 6.36 9.77
CA ILE A 51 -9.18 7.70 9.18
C ILE A 51 -10.54 8.37 9.37
N GLY A 52 -10.55 9.68 9.67
CA GLY A 52 -11.79 10.45 9.81
C GLY A 52 -12.57 10.08 11.08
N MET A 53 -11.88 9.71 12.16
CA MET A 53 -12.54 9.49 13.45
C MET A 53 -13.12 10.80 13.98
N VAL A 54 -14.28 10.71 14.62
CA VAL A 54 -14.92 11.82 15.32
C VAL A 54 -14.87 11.58 16.82
N ILE A 55 -14.80 12.65 17.61
CA ILE A 55 -14.99 12.54 19.06
C ILE A 55 -16.49 12.62 19.35
N LYS A 56 -17.06 11.54 19.90
CA LYS A 56 -18.45 11.48 20.34
C LYS A 56 -18.46 11.13 21.83
N ASN A 57 -19.12 11.96 22.65
CA ASN A 57 -19.16 11.79 24.11
C ASN A 57 -17.77 11.65 24.75
N GLY A 58 -16.81 12.47 24.28
CA GLY A 58 -15.43 12.47 24.79
C GLY A 58 -14.58 11.26 24.37
N LYS A 59 -15.09 10.36 23.52
CA LYS A 59 -14.35 9.19 23.03
C LYS A 59 -14.24 9.18 21.50
N PRO A 60 -13.10 8.77 20.93
CA PRO A 60 -12.98 8.52 19.49
C PRO A 60 -13.97 7.46 19.02
N SER A 61 -14.70 7.75 17.94
CA SER A 61 -15.72 6.86 17.37
C SER A 61 -15.71 6.92 15.83
N GLY A 62 -16.16 5.83 15.20
CA GLY A 62 -16.24 5.70 13.75
C GLY A 62 -14.88 5.56 13.04
N GLY A 63 -14.79 6.16 11.86
CA GLY A 63 -13.62 6.15 10.96
C GLY A 63 -13.54 4.93 10.04
N THR A 64 -12.74 5.08 8.97
CA THR A 64 -12.49 4.02 7.98
C THR A 64 -11.18 3.32 8.29
N LYS A 65 -11.22 1.99 8.46
CA LYS A 65 -10.02 1.18 8.65
C LYS A 65 -9.20 1.11 7.36
N GLN A 66 -7.90 1.25 7.49
CA GLN A 66 -6.92 1.07 6.41
C GLN A 66 -5.66 0.42 6.98
N LEU A 67 -5.06 -0.52 6.25
CA LEU A 67 -3.76 -1.08 6.59
C LEU A 67 -2.67 -0.25 5.93
N LEU A 68 -1.68 0.19 6.72
CA LEU A 68 -0.50 0.88 6.23
C LEU A 68 0.73 0.00 6.40
N CYS A 69 1.70 0.12 5.50
CA CYS A 69 3.01 -0.48 5.70
C CYS A 69 3.77 0.24 6.81
N ALA A 70 4.16 -0.48 7.88
CA ALA A 70 4.88 0.10 9.01
C ALA A 70 6.23 0.71 8.59
N HIS A 71 7.00 -0.03 7.78
CA HIS A 71 8.32 0.44 7.31
C HIS A 71 8.26 1.68 6.42
N CYS A 72 7.31 1.74 5.49
CA CYS A 72 7.12 2.94 4.66
C CYS A 72 6.67 4.12 5.52
N PHE A 73 5.77 3.89 6.49
CA PHE A 73 5.31 4.94 7.39
C PHE A 73 6.46 5.53 8.23
N MET A 74 7.37 4.71 8.75
CA MET A 74 8.57 5.16 9.46
C MET A 74 9.52 6.01 8.60
N LYS A 75 9.38 5.96 7.27
CA LYS A 75 10.14 6.79 6.32
C LYS A 75 9.39 8.04 5.87
N GLY A 76 8.24 8.34 6.49
CA GLY A 76 7.37 9.45 6.09
C GLY A 76 6.48 9.14 4.88
N GLU A 77 6.41 7.87 4.45
CA GLU A 77 5.62 7.48 3.28
C GLU A 77 4.31 6.80 3.69
N ARG A 78 3.18 7.29 3.16
CA ARG A 78 1.87 6.68 3.42
C ARG A 78 1.50 5.65 2.35
N VAL A 79 1.95 4.41 2.53
CA VAL A 79 1.63 3.29 1.63
C VAL A 79 0.49 2.46 2.20
N VAL A 80 -0.65 2.47 1.53
CA VAL A 80 -1.84 1.66 1.86
C VAL A 80 -1.64 0.24 1.31
N ILE A 81 -2.02 -0.76 2.11
CA ILE A 81 -2.00 -2.17 1.74
C ILE A 81 -3.45 -2.64 1.63
N GLY A 82 -3.86 -3.01 0.43
CA GLY A 82 -5.22 -3.40 0.07
C GLY A 82 -5.39 -3.42 -1.42
#